data_AF-A0AAJ2EHB6-F1
#
_entry.id   AF-A0AAJ2EHB6-F1
#
_cell.length_a   1.000
_cell.length_b   1.000
_cell.length_c   1.000
_cell.angle_alpha   90.00
_cell.angle_beta   90.00
_cell.angle_gamma   90.00
#
_symmetry.space_group_name_H-M   'P 1'
#
loop_
_entity.id
_entity.type
_entity.pdbx_description
1 polymer ?
#
loop_
_entity_poly.entity_id
_entity_poly.type
_entity_poly.pdbx_seq_one_letter_code
_entity_poly.pdbx_strand_id
1 'polypeptide(L)'
;MPIVVGLIVVGLLIYGAIWSFDAIHAHFGLGAAIGAAVVVLALIAAGLMRWRASRREIAPNLSRGEHGDWTHELKAEWGGVRLAAGKRLCDVRVGEARGSYIFADLRGARMLEPAGGGAWQVALDVRDAQHGEWTLPMRDRAQAHQWARLLTLATQQKL
;
A
#
# COMPACT_ATOMS: atom_id res chain seq x y z
N MET A 1 -2.71 -6.83 27.92
CA MET A 1 -2.37 -8.25 27.72
C MET A 1 -2.78 -8.75 26.32
N PRO A 2 -2.23 -8.20 25.22
CA PRO A 2 -2.62 -8.62 23.85
C PRO A 2 -2.02 -9.97 23.42
N ILE A 3 -0.88 -10.36 24.00
CA ILE A 3 -0.15 -11.59 23.64
C ILE A 3 -0.93 -12.85 24.04
N VAL A 4 -1.54 -12.85 25.23
CA VAL A 4 -2.33 -13.99 25.74
C VAL A 4 -3.57 -14.23 24.88
N VAL A 5 -4.26 -13.17 24.49
CA VAL A 5 -5.42 -13.26 23.58
C VAL A 5 -5.01 -13.85 22.23
N GLY A 6 -3.85 -13.43 21.70
CA GLY A 6 -3.29 -14.01 20.48
C GLY A 6 -3.04 -15.51 20.59
N LEU A 7 -2.46 -15.98 21.70
CA LEU A 7 -2.21 -17.41 21.93
C LEU A 7 -3.51 -18.22 22.01
N ILE A 8 -4.56 -17.68 22.64
CA ILE A 8 -5.87 -18.35 22.73
C ILE A 8 -6.50 -18.50 21.33
N VAL A 9 -6.46 -17.44 20.51
CA VAL A 9 -6.99 -17.48 19.14
C VAL A 9 -6.24 -18.50 18.29
N VAL A 10 -4.90 -18.57 18.41
CA VAL A 10 -4.09 -19.57 17.73
C VAL A 10 -4.46 -20.99 18.19
N GLY A 11 -4.63 -21.20 19.50
CA GLY A 11 -5.05 -22.50 20.05
C GLY A 11 -6.42 -22.95 19.53
N LEU A 12 -7.41 -22.05 19.50
CA LEU A 12 -8.75 -22.33 18.94
C LEU A 12 -8.70 -22.65 17.44
N LEU A 13 -7.88 -21.94 16.67
CA LEU A 13 -7.69 -22.22 15.25
C LEU A 13 -7.06 -23.59 15.02
N ILE A 14 -6.04 -23.96 15.79
CA ILE A 14 -5.41 -25.28 15.71
C ILE A 14 -6.43 -26.37 16.07
N TYR A 15 -7.17 -26.19 17.16
CA TYR A 15 -8.18 -27.14 17.59
C TYR A 15 -9.30 -27.31 16.56
N GLY A 16 -9.83 -26.21 16.04
CA GLY A 16 -10.84 -26.22 14.98
C GLY A 16 -10.34 -26.88 13.70
N ALA A 17 -9.07 -26.69 13.34
CA ALA A 17 -8.46 -27.34 12.19
C ALA A 17 -8.35 -28.86 12.38
N ILE A 18 -7.92 -29.31 13.57
CA ILE A 18 -7.83 -30.75 13.90
C ILE A 18 -9.23 -31.38 13.86
N TRP A 19 -10.20 -30.77 14.53
CA TRP A 19 -11.58 -31.27 14.56
C TRP A 19 -12.22 -31.33 13.17
N SER A 20 -11.99 -30.30 12.35
CA SER A 20 -12.50 -30.27 10.97
C SER A 20 -11.81 -31.31 10.09
N PHE A 21 -10.50 -31.53 10.27
CA PHE A 21 -9.76 -32.56 9.54
C PHE A 21 -10.28 -33.96 9.88
N ASP A 22 -10.50 -34.25 11.17
CA ASP A 22 -11.05 -35.53 11.62
C ASP A 22 -12.49 -35.73 11.13
N ALA A 23 -13.33 -34.69 11.14
CA ALA A 23 -14.70 -34.76 10.61
C ALA A 23 -14.72 -35.00 9.09
N ILE A 24 -13.86 -34.32 8.33
CA ILE A 24 -13.75 -34.51 6.88
C ILE A 24 -13.17 -35.90 6.57
N HIS A 25 -12.18 -36.35 7.33
CA HIS A 25 -11.60 -37.67 7.21
C HIS A 25 -12.63 -38.78 7.47
N ALA A 26 -13.45 -38.62 8.52
CA ALA A 26 -14.48 -39.58 8.89
C ALA A 26 -15.59 -39.70 7.84
N HIS A 27 -15.93 -38.63 7.13
CA HIS A 27 -17.03 -38.63 6.15
C HIS A 27 -16.60 -38.83 4.70
N PHE A 28 -15.41 -38.36 4.31
CA PHE A 28 -14.98 -38.30 2.91
C PHE A 28 -13.65 -39.03 2.66
N GLY A 29 -13.04 -39.62 3.69
CA GLY A 29 -11.77 -40.34 3.60
C GLY A 29 -10.55 -39.42 3.50
N LEU A 30 -9.37 -40.05 3.53
CA LEU A 30 -8.07 -39.37 3.67
C LEU A 30 -7.78 -38.38 2.55
N GLY A 31 -8.15 -38.72 1.30
CA GLY A 31 -7.88 -37.87 0.13
C GLY A 31 -8.58 -36.51 0.20
N ALA A 32 -9.84 -36.48 0.64
CA ALA A 32 -10.60 -35.24 0.78
C ALA A 32 -10.04 -34.35 1.90
N ALA A 33 -9.62 -34.94 3.01
CA ALA A 33 -9.03 -34.23 4.14
C ALA A 33 -7.70 -33.56 3.75
N ILE A 34 -6.82 -34.28 3.03
CA ILE A 34 -5.57 -33.72 2.50
C ILE A 34 -5.85 -32.58 1.51
N GLY A 35 -6.81 -32.79 0.59
CA GLY A 35 -7.20 -31.76 -0.38
C GLY A 35 -7.66 -30.46 0.29
N ALA A 36 -8.52 -30.56 1.30
CA ALA A 36 -9.00 -29.41 2.06
C ALA A 36 -7.85 -28.67 2.78
N ALA A 37 -6.93 -29.42 3.40
CA ALA A 37 -5.78 -28.83 4.09
C ALA A 37 -4.87 -28.05 3.12
N VAL A 38 -4.61 -28.58 1.93
CA VAL A 38 -3.80 -27.92 0.89
C VAL A 38 -4.46 -26.62 0.42
N VAL A 39 -5.78 -26.63 0.19
CA VAL A 39 -6.53 -25.44 -0.23
C VAL A 39 -6.45 -24.34 0.83
N VAL A 40 -6.65 -24.68 2.11
CA VAL A 40 -6.56 -23.71 3.20
C VAL A 40 -5.15 -23.11 3.30
N LEU A 41 -4.11 -23.95 3.22
CA LEU A 41 -2.72 -23.47 3.19
C LEU A 41 -2.46 -22.53 2.01
N ALA A 42 -2.97 -22.86 0.83
CA ALA A 42 -2.83 -22.01 -0.36
C ALA A 42 -3.52 -20.65 -0.17
N LEU A 43 -4.72 -20.62 0.42
CA LEU A 43 -5.43 -19.37 0.72
C LEU A 43 -4.69 -18.50 1.75
N ILE A 44 -4.15 -19.11 2.80
CA ILE A 44 -3.34 -18.40 3.80
C ILE A 44 -2.08 -17.84 3.14
N ALA A 45 -1.37 -18.63 2.35
CA ALA A 45 -0.16 -18.20 1.65
C ALA A 45 -0.46 -17.05 0.67
N ALA A 46 -1.55 -17.15 -0.11
CA ALA A 46 -2.00 -16.09 -1.02
C ALA A 46 -2.36 -14.80 -0.26
N GLY A 47 -3.07 -14.92 0.86
CA GLY A 47 -3.38 -13.79 1.74
C GLY A 47 -2.12 -13.11 2.30
N LEU A 48 -1.16 -13.91 2.76
CA LEU A 48 0.10 -13.42 3.31
C LEU A 48 0.96 -12.74 2.24
N MET A 49 1.04 -13.32 1.03
CA MET A 49 1.74 -12.74 -0.12
C MET A 49 1.10 -11.41 -0.54
N ARG A 50 -0.23 -11.36 -0.63
CA ARG A 50 -0.97 -10.13 -0.95
C ARG A 50 -0.81 -9.06 0.12
N TRP A 51 -0.83 -9.43 1.39
CA TRP A 51 -0.54 -8.53 2.51
C TRP A 51 0.90 -7.99 2.44
N ARG A 52 1.88 -8.86 2.18
CA ARG A 52 3.29 -8.46 1.99
C ARG A 52 3.49 -7.55 0.78
N ALA A 53 2.85 -7.85 -0.35
CA ALA A 53 2.89 -7.01 -1.55
C ALA A 53 2.32 -5.62 -1.25
N SER A 54 1.17 -5.56 -0.58
CA SER A 54 0.56 -4.30 -0.16
C SER A 54 1.42 -3.50 0.83
N ARG A 55 2.25 -4.17 1.66
CA ARG A 55 3.21 -3.50 2.56
C ARG A 55 4.47 -3.05 1.82
N ARG A 56 4.90 -3.80 0.80
CA ARG A 56 6.07 -3.46 -0.05
C ARG A 56 5.81 -2.24 -0.93
N GLU A 57 4.58 -2.05 -1.40
CA GLU A 57 4.17 -0.81 -2.10
C GLU A 57 4.36 0.46 -1.25
N ILE A 58 4.35 0.31 0.08
CA ILE A 58 4.51 1.37 1.10
C ILE A 58 5.92 1.33 1.70
N ALA A 59 6.77 0.38 1.29
CA ALA A 59 8.14 0.33 1.78
C ALA A 59 8.92 1.55 1.25
N PRO A 60 9.80 2.15 2.07
CA PRO A 60 10.62 3.27 1.63
C PRO A 60 11.33 2.89 0.31
N ASN A 61 11.12 3.68 -0.73
CA ASN A 61 11.82 3.47 -2.02
C ASN A 61 13.27 3.95 -1.93
N LEU A 62 13.64 4.60 -0.83
CA LEU A 62 14.98 5.12 -0.57
C LEU A 62 15.53 4.50 0.71
N SER A 63 16.79 4.05 0.61
CA SER A 63 17.55 3.56 1.76
C SER A 63 17.78 4.70 2.75
N ARG A 64 17.41 4.47 4.01
CA ARG A 64 17.63 5.39 5.12
C ARG A 64 19.13 5.72 5.21
N GLY A 65 19.51 6.97 4.92
CA GLY A 65 20.88 7.48 5.09
C GLY A 65 21.51 8.10 3.84
N GLU A 66 21.09 7.72 2.63
CA GLU A 66 21.76 8.19 1.40
C GLU A 66 21.13 9.46 0.82
N HIS A 67 19.84 9.71 1.09
CA HIS A 67 19.10 10.89 0.59
C HIS A 67 18.41 11.69 1.72
N GLY A 68 18.96 11.64 2.94
CA GLY A 68 18.42 12.35 4.11
C GLY A 68 17.17 11.68 4.72
N ASP A 69 16.22 12.48 5.21
CA ASP A 69 15.00 12.01 5.90
C ASP A 69 13.84 11.60 4.96
N TRP A 70 14.08 11.61 3.65
CA TRP A 70 13.07 11.28 2.63
C TRP A 70 12.90 9.77 2.52
N THR A 71 11.64 9.31 2.52
CA THR A 71 11.29 7.87 2.50
C THR A 71 10.85 7.41 1.11
N HIS A 72 10.22 8.28 0.32
CA HIS A 72 9.84 8.00 -1.05
C HIS A 72 10.18 9.17 -1.97
N GLU A 73 10.66 8.85 -3.17
CA GLU A 73 10.96 9.82 -4.22
C GLU A 73 10.53 9.23 -5.56
N LEU A 74 9.84 10.04 -6.34
CA LEU A 74 9.65 9.86 -7.78
C LEU A 74 10.39 11.00 -8.45
N LYS A 75 11.39 10.66 -9.27
CA LYS A 75 12.06 11.61 -10.15
C LYS A 75 11.74 11.24 -11.59
N ALA A 76 11.26 12.20 -12.35
CA ALA A 76 10.88 12.03 -13.75
C ALA A 76 11.25 13.28 -14.55
N GLU A 77 11.17 13.22 -15.87
CA GLU A 77 11.53 14.35 -16.73
C GLU A 77 10.65 15.59 -16.51
N TRP A 78 9.39 15.39 -16.11
CA TRP A 78 8.47 16.46 -15.77
C TRP A 78 8.74 17.09 -14.39
N GLY A 79 9.63 16.50 -13.57
CA GLY A 79 9.91 16.96 -12.21
C GLY A 79 9.98 15.81 -11.22
N GLY A 80 9.19 15.86 -10.15
CA GLY A 80 9.17 14.79 -9.18
C GLY A 80 8.38 15.09 -7.91
N VAL A 81 8.13 14.03 -7.15
CA VAL A 81 7.47 14.10 -5.84
C VAL A 81 8.30 13.36 -4.81
N ARG A 82 8.50 13.99 -3.66
CA ARG A 82 9.23 13.43 -2.53
C ARG A 82 8.33 13.44 -1.31
N LEU A 83 8.39 12.36 -0.54
CA LEU A 83 7.64 12.19 0.70
C LEU A 83 8.60 11.72 1.79
N ALA A 84 8.55 12.42 2.92
CA ALA A 84 9.26 12.03 4.13
C ALA A 84 8.22 11.59 5.16
N ALA A 85 7.89 10.29 5.19
CA ALA A 85 6.89 9.75 6.11
C ALA A 85 7.23 10.07 7.57
N GLY A 86 8.51 9.94 7.94
CA GLY A 86 8.99 10.21 9.29
C GLY A 86 8.87 11.68 9.73
N LYS A 87 8.89 12.63 8.78
CA LYS A 87 8.74 14.07 9.05
C LYS A 87 7.39 14.64 8.61
N ARG A 88 6.52 13.82 8.00
CA ARG A 88 5.22 14.20 7.44
C ARG A 88 5.31 15.35 6.42
N LEU A 89 6.33 15.33 5.58
CA LEU A 89 6.57 16.34 4.54
C LEU A 89 6.35 15.76 3.15
N CYS A 90 5.82 16.58 2.26
CA CYS A 90 5.59 16.31 0.85
C CYS A 90 6.15 17.47 0.02
N ASP A 91 7.17 17.20 -0.78
CA ASP A 91 7.68 18.13 -1.77
C ASP A 91 7.19 17.70 -3.16
N VAL A 92 6.61 18.65 -3.89
CA VAL A 92 6.11 18.46 -5.26
C VAL A 92 6.81 19.45 -6.18
N ARG A 93 7.33 18.96 -7.31
CA ARG A 93 7.88 19.79 -8.38
C ARG A 93 7.32 19.32 -9.71
N VAL A 94 6.70 20.24 -10.44
CA VAL A 94 6.21 20.00 -11.81
C VAL A 94 6.71 21.16 -12.69
N GLY A 95 7.61 20.86 -13.62
CA GLY A 95 8.33 21.88 -14.39
C GLY A 95 9.08 22.85 -13.46
N GLU A 96 8.79 24.14 -13.58
CA GLU A 96 9.36 25.20 -12.73
C GLU A 96 8.56 25.44 -11.44
N ALA A 97 7.32 24.94 -11.36
CA ALA A 97 6.50 25.09 -10.17
C ALA A 97 6.96 24.10 -9.09
N ARG A 98 7.12 24.62 -7.87
CA ARG A 98 7.49 23.83 -6.69
C ARG A 98 6.59 24.18 -5.51
N GLY A 99 6.08 23.15 -4.83
CA GLY A 99 5.35 23.24 -3.58
C GLY A 99 5.99 22.35 -2.51
N SER A 100 6.01 22.83 -1.27
CA SER A 100 6.41 22.06 -0.10
C SER A 100 5.26 22.12 0.91
N TYR A 101 4.74 20.96 1.28
CA TYR A 101 3.53 20.81 2.07
C TYR A 101 3.78 19.85 3.23
N ILE A 102 3.10 20.07 4.35
CA ILE A 102 2.98 19.05 5.38
C ILE A 102 1.78 18.14 5.08
N PHE A 103 1.76 16.92 5.62
CA PHE A 103 0.65 15.99 5.36
C PHE A 103 -0.72 16.53 5.78
N ALA A 104 -0.76 17.47 6.75
CA ALA A 104 -1.99 18.13 7.18
C ALA A 104 -2.58 19.07 6.11
N ASP A 105 -1.76 19.53 5.15
CA ASP A 105 -2.20 20.37 4.04
C ASP A 105 -2.68 19.54 2.85
N LEU A 106 -2.40 18.24 2.82
CA LEU A 106 -2.88 17.34 1.76
C LEU A 106 -4.34 16.98 2.02
N ARG A 107 -5.21 17.22 1.03
CA ARG A 107 -6.65 16.97 1.14
C ARG A 107 -7.07 15.63 0.55
N GLY A 108 -6.43 15.23 -0.54
CA GLY A 108 -6.81 14.02 -1.27
C GLY A 108 -5.81 13.70 -2.37
N ALA A 109 -5.79 12.45 -2.80
CA ALA A 109 -5.04 12.03 -3.96
C ALA A 109 -5.88 11.02 -4.76
N ARG A 110 -5.96 11.22 -6.08
CA ARG A 110 -6.76 10.39 -6.96
C ARG A 110 -6.02 10.09 -8.25
N MET A 111 -6.13 8.84 -8.70
CA MET A 111 -5.65 8.45 -10.02
C MET A 111 -6.61 8.98 -11.08
N LEU A 112 -6.07 9.66 -12.08
CA LEU A 112 -6.83 10.11 -13.25
C LEU A 112 -6.52 9.17 -14.41
N GLU A 113 -7.58 8.70 -15.06
CA GLU A 113 -7.43 7.94 -16.29
C GLU A 113 -6.99 8.87 -17.43
N PRO A 114 -6.11 8.38 -18.32
CA PRO A 114 -5.69 9.15 -19.48
C PRO A 114 -6.87 9.41 -20.42
N ALA A 115 -7.36 10.64 -20.43
CA ALA A 115 -8.36 11.05 -21.41
C ALA A 115 -7.79 10.91 -22.83
N GLY A 116 -8.43 10.08 -23.67
CA GLY A 116 -8.08 9.94 -25.09
C GLY A 116 -6.75 9.26 -25.40
N GLY A 117 -6.21 8.42 -24.50
CA GLY A 117 -4.96 7.68 -24.75
C GLY A 117 -3.68 8.43 -24.31
N GLY A 118 -3.81 9.47 -23.48
CA GLY A 118 -2.68 10.17 -22.87
C GLY A 118 -1.91 9.36 -21.82
N ALA A 119 -1.02 10.04 -21.09
CA ALA A 119 -0.30 9.44 -19.96
C ALA A 119 -1.19 9.32 -18.72
N TRP A 120 -1.00 8.25 -17.94
CA TRP A 120 -1.64 8.11 -16.63
C TRP A 120 -1.25 9.26 -15.72
N GLN A 121 -2.16 9.74 -14.88
CA GLN A 121 -1.90 10.91 -14.04
C GLN A 121 -2.39 10.65 -12.60
N VAL A 122 -1.80 11.36 -11.65
CA VAL A 122 -2.31 11.43 -10.27
C VAL A 122 -2.56 12.89 -9.93
N ALA A 123 -3.80 13.20 -9.57
CA ALA A 123 -4.16 14.50 -9.02
C ALA A 123 -3.97 14.47 -7.50
N LEU A 124 -3.22 15.44 -6.98
CA LEU A 124 -2.99 15.67 -5.56
C LEU A 124 -3.64 16.99 -5.15
N ASP A 125 -4.70 16.90 -4.36
CA ASP A 125 -5.40 18.06 -3.82
C ASP A 125 -4.65 18.57 -2.58
N VAL A 126 -4.31 19.85 -2.57
CA VAL A 126 -3.62 20.49 -1.44
C VAL A 126 -4.34 21.75 -0.98
N ARG A 127 -4.14 22.10 0.28
CA ARG A 127 -4.61 23.33 0.90
C ARG A 127 -3.65 24.48 0.58
N ASP A 128 -3.55 24.81 -0.70
CA ASP A 128 -2.77 25.94 -1.20
C ASP A 128 -3.67 26.87 -2.01
N ALA A 129 -3.53 28.18 -1.81
CA ALA A 129 -4.27 29.20 -2.54
C ALA A 129 -3.73 29.40 -3.96
N GLN A 130 -2.46 29.09 -4.21
CA GLN A 130 -1.85 29.23 -5.54
C GLN A 130 -1.96 27.95 -6.38
N HIS A 131 -1.80 26.78 -5.75
CA HIS A 131 -1.82 25.48 -6.44
C HIS A 131 -2.71 24.49 -5.70
N GLY A 132 -4.03 24.68 -5.75
CA GLY A 132 -4.99 23.83 -5.03
C GLY A 132 -5.01 22.37 -5.48
N GLU A 133 -4.53 22.08 -6.69
CA GLU A 133 -4.43 20.74 -7.25
C GLU A 133 -3.15 20.60 -8.09
N TRP A 134 -2.40 19.54 -7.85
CA TRP A 134 -1.22 19.17 -8.63
C TRP A 134 -1.52 17.95 -9.50
N THR A 135 -1.30 18.07 -10.81
CA THR A 135 -1.42 16.94 -11.74
C THR A 135 -0.04 16.36 -12.04
N LEU A 136 0.18 15.12 -11.64
CA LEU A 136 1.47 14.43 -11.72
C LEU A 136 1.43 13.37 -12.83
N PRO A 137 2.16 13.56 -13.95
CA PRO A 137 2.25 12.55 -15.00
C PRO A 137 2.95 11.28 -14.51
N MET A 138 2.44 10.12 -14.89
CA MET A 138 2.96 8.80 -14.50
C MET A 138 3.32 8.02 -15.76
N ARG A 139 4.37 7.20 -15.64
CA ARG A 139 4.86 6.38 -16.76
C ARG A 139 3.84 5.32 -17.18
N ASP A 140 3.19 4.69 -16.20
CA ASP A 140 2.30 3.56 -16.41
C ASP A 140 1.21 3.50 -15.32
N ARG A 141 0.19 2.66 -15.57
CA ARG A 141 -0.93 2.47 -14.64
C ARG A 141 -0.50 1.98 -13.27
N ALA A 142 0.51 1.11 -13.21
CA ALA A 142 0.97 0.52 -11.95
C ALA A 142 1.63 1.59 -11.08
N GLN A 143 2.45 2.46 -11.67
CA GLN A 143 3.07 3.60 -11.01
C GLN A 143 2.00 4.60 -10.53
N ALA A 144 1.01 4.91 -11.38
CA ALA A 144 -0.08 5.80 -11.00
C ALA A 144 -0.89 5.25 -9.81
N HIS A 145 -1.19 3.95 -9.82
CA HIS A 145 -1.89 3.30 -8.71
C HIS A 145 -1.05 3.29 -7.42
N GLN A 146 0.24 2.96 -7.52
CA GLN A 146 1.15 2.97 -6.36
C GLN A 146 1.22 4.37 -5.73
N TRP A 147 1.45 5.41 -6.53
CA TRP A 147 1.58 6.77 -6.03
C TRP A 147 0.27 7.37 -5.54
N ALA A 148 -0.87 7.09 -6.21
CA ALA A 148 -2.18 7.49 -5.69
C ALA A 148 -2.45 6.90 -4.31
N ARG A 149 -2.11 5.61 -4.11
CA ARG A 149 -2.27 4.94 -2.82
C ARG A 149 -1.34 5.51 -1.76
N LEU A 150 -0.09 5.79 -2.11
CA LEU A 150 0.91 6.32 -1.21
C LEU A 150 0.57 7.76 -0.76
N LEU A 151 0.15 8.62 -1.70
CA LEU A 151 -0.33 9.96 -1.38
C LEU A 151 -1.64 9.94 -0.58
N THR A 152 -2.53 8.98 -0.83
CA THR A 152 -3.74 8.78 -0.01
C THR A 152 -3.39 8.34 1.42
N LEU A 153 -2.36 7.51 1.60
CA LEU A 153 -1.87 7.16 2.94
C LEU A 153 -1.23 8.38 3.63
N ALA A 154 -0.58 9.26 2.86
CA ALA A 154 0.01 10.49 3.37
C ALA A 154 -1.07 11.46 3.86
N THR A 155 -2.15 11.66 3.09
CA THR A 155 -3.28 12.51 3.50
C THR A 155 -3.96 11.97 4.77
N GLN A 156 -4.03 10.65 4.94
CA GLN A 156 -4.56 10.01 6.14
C GLN A 156 -3.58 10.00 7.33
N GLN A 157 -2.33 10.45 7.15
CA GLN A 157 -1.25 10.38 8.14
C GLN A 157 -0.98 8.96 8.66
N LYS A 158 -1.21 7.93 7.82
CA LYS A 158 -1.04 6.50 8.15
C LYS A 158 0.21 5.89 7.54
N LEU A 159 1.12 6.72 7.06
CA LEU A 159 2.35 6.35 6.36
C LEU A 159 3.49 6.07 7.35
#